data_AF-A0A918YED1-F1
#
_entry.id   AF-A0A918YED1-F1
#
_cell.length_a   1.000
_cell.length_b   1.000
_cell.length_c   1.000
_cell.angle_alpha   90.00
_cell.angle_beta   90.00
_cell.angle_gamma   90.00
#
_symmetry.space_group_name_H-M   'P 1'
#
loop_
_entity.id
_entity.type
_entity.pdbx_description
1 polymer ?
#
loop_
_entity_poly.entity_id
_entity_poly.type
_entity_poly.pdbx_seq_one_letter_code
_entity_poly.pdbx_strand_id
1 'polypeptide(L)' 'MSSVHRHTFRTRTEARIRIAIWITDFYNARRLHSVCGFKSPIDYERDYRATLAEGLAA' A
#
# COMPACT_ATOMS: atom_id res chain seq x y z
N MET A 1 1.14 -8.44 -11.03
CA MET A 1 0.79 -9.47 -10.02
C MET A 1 -0.63 -9.22 -9.52
N SER A 2 -1.64 -9.86 -10.14
CA SER A 2 -3.07 -9.70 -9.80
C SER A 2 -3.62 -10.86 -8.93
N SER A 3 -2.73 -11.60 -8.26
CA SER A 3 -3.03 -12.98 -7.80
C SER A 3 -3.64 -13.09 -6.40
N VAL A 4 -3.99 -11.98 -5.73
CA VAL A 4 -4.73 -12.05 -4.44
C VAL A 4 -6.24 -11.95 -4.65
N HIS A 5 -6.71 -11.18 -5.63
CA HIS A 5 -8.13 -11.07 -5.87
C HIS A 5 -8.66 -12.33 -6.56
N ARG A 6 -9.71 -12.94 -5.99
CA ARG A 6 -10.35 -14.17 -6.51
C ARG A 6 -9.40 -15.36 -6.69
N HIS A 7 -8.38 -15.46 -5.84
CA HIS A 7 -7.48 -16.60 -5.83
C HIS A 7 -7.78 -17.55 -4.68
N THR A 8 -7.93 -18.84 -4.99
CA THR A 8 -8.11 -19.90 -3.99
C THR A 8 -6.74 -20.47 -3.62
N PHE A 9 -6.32 -20.24 -2.37
CA PHE A 9 -5.08 -20.79 -1.85
C PHE A 9 -5.30 -22.21 -1.32
N ARG A 10 -4.31 -23.08 -1.51
CA ARG A 10 -4.35 -24.45 -1.00
C ARG A 10 -4.18 -24.50 0.53
N THR A 11 -3.40 -23.57 1.09
CA THR A 11 -3.15 -23.51 2.53
C THR A 11 -3.20 -22.08 3.07
N ARG A 12 -3.44 -21.94 4.38
CA ARG A 12 -3.39 -20.65 5.08
C ARG A 12 -1.99 -20.01 5.04
N THR A 13 -0.93 -20.81 5.10
CA THR A 13 0.46 -20.32 5.05
C THR A 13 0.77 -19.68 3.71
N GLU A 14 0.39 -20.34 2.62
CA GLU A 14 0.54 -19.81 1.26
C GLU A 14 -0.24 -18.49 1.08
N ALA A 15 -1.49 -18.45 1.56
CA ALA A 15 -2.31 -17.24 1.53
C ALA A 15 -1.61 -16.06 2.24
N ARG A 16 -1.08 -16.29 3.45
CA ARG A 16 -0.39 -15.25 4.21
C ARG A 16 0.84 -14.70 3.49
N ILE A 17 1.68 -15.57 2.95
CA ILE A 17 2.88 -15.16 2.20
C ILE A 17 2.48 -14.32 0.99
N ARG A 18 1.51 -14.79 0.20
CA ARG A 18 1.06 -14.10 -1.00
C ARG A 18 0.39 -12.76 -0.71
N ILE A 19 -0.41 -12.69 0.36
CA ILE A 19 -1.03 -11.44 0.82
C ILE A 19 0.04 -10.46 1.30
N ALA A 20 1.02 -10.90 2.08
CA ALA A 20 2.10 -10.03 2.56
C ALA A 20 2.86 -9.39 1.40
N ILE A 21 3.30 -10.21 0.43
CA ILE A 21 3.98 -9.75 -0.79
C ILE A 21 3.10 -8.76 -1.56
N TRP A 22 1.80 -9.05 -1.70
CA TRP A 22 0.90 -8.15 -2.41
C TRP A 22 0.71 -6.81 -1.68
N ILE A 23 0.62 -6.82 -0.35
CA ILE A 23 0.53 -5.60 0.45
C ILE A 23 1.78 -4.75 0.28
N THR A 24 2.97 -5.35 0.42
CA THR A 24 4.25 -4.62 0.37
C THR A 24 4.60 -4.14 -1.02
N ASP A 25 4.57 -5.04 -2.01
CA ASP A 25 5.20 -4.80 -3.31
C ASP A 25 4.26 -4.15 -4.32
N PHE A 26 2.95 -4.18 -4.03
CA PHE A 26 1.93 -3.66 -4.93
C PHE A 26 0.96 -2.70 -4.24
N TYR A 27 0.24 -3.12 -3.19
CA TYR A 27 -0.82 -2.28 -2.62
C TYR A 27 -0.25 -0.98 -2.04
N ASN A 28 0.65 -1.08 -1.06
CA ASN A 28 1.20 0.08 -0.38
C ASN A 28 2.12 0.92 -1.28
N ALA A 29 2.86 0.26 -2.19
CA ALA A 29 3.89 0.90 -3.00
C ALA A 29 3.40 1.45 -4.36
N ARG A 30 2.30 0.92 -4.92
CA ARG A 30 1.93 1.18 -6.33
C ARG A 30 0.44 1.42 -6.56
N ARG A 31 -0.46 0.96 -5.69
CA ARG A 31 -1.90 1.10 -5.93
C ARG A 31 -2.31 2.56 -5.74
N LEU A 32 -2.86 3.16 -6.79
CA LEU A 32 -3.33 4.55 -6.74
C LEU A 32 -4.75 4.63 -6.18
N HIS A 33 -4.98 5.60 -5.31
CA HIS A 33 -6.28 5.87 -4.70
C HIS A 33 -6.74 7.29 -5.01
N SER A 34 -7.96 7.47 -5.53
CA SER A 34 -8.53 8.79 -5.82
C SER A 34 -8.64 9.66 -4.57
N VAL A 35 -9.00 9.07 -3.43
CA VAL A 35 -9.01 9.74 -2.12
C VAL A 35 -7.62 10.21 -1.67
N CYS A 36 -6.55 9.58 -2.17
CA CYS A 36 -5.17 9.99 -1.93
C CYS A 36 -4.62 10.88 -3.05
N GLY A 37 -5.48 11.50 -3.87
CA GLY A 37 -5.05 12.32 -5.01
C GLY A 37 -4.31 11.52 -6.08
N PHE A 38 -4.72 10.26 -6.31
CA PHE A 38 -4.05 9.31 -7.21
C PHE A 38 -2.60 9.00 -6.83
N LYS A 39 -2.27 9.00 -5.53
CA LYS A 39 -0.99 8.54 -4.98
C LYS A 39 -1.10 7.14 -4.42
N SER A 40 0.05 6.47 -4.29
CA SER A 40 0.16 5.25 -3.48
C SER A 40 -0.02 5.57 -1.99
N PRO A 41 -0.45 4.61 -1.15
CA PRO A 41 -0.53 4.83 0.29
C PRO A 41 0.79 5.32 0.91
N ILE A 42 1.93 4.74 0.48
CA ILE A 42 3.25 5.15 0.97
C ILE A 42 3.56 6.60 0.58
N ASP A 43 3.29 6.99 -0.66
CA ASP A 43 3.58 8.35 -1.12
C ASP A 43 2.64 9.38 -0.48
N TYR A 44 1.38 9.02 -0.30
CA TYR A 44 0.43 9.84 0.43
C TYR A 44 0.88 10.10 1.88
N GLU A 45 1.28 9.05 2.61
CA GLU A 45 1.80 9.20 3.97
C GLU A 45 3.11 10.01 4.01
N ARG A 46 3.99 9.84 3.02
CA ARG A 46 5.25 10.58 2.91
C ARG A 46 4.98 12.08 2.78
N ASP A 47 4.09 12.46 1.88
CA ASP A 47 3.73 13.86 1.66
C ASP A 47 3.05 14.45 2.89
N TYR A 48 2.12 13.70 3.50
CA TYR A 48 1.48 14.10 4.75
C TYR A 48 2.50 14.38 5.87
N ARG A 49 3.51 13.52 6.03
CA ARG A 49 4.58 13.71 7.03
C ARG A 49 5.48 14.89 6.70
N ALA A 50 5.78 15.14 5.42
CA ALA A 50 6.56 16.30 5.00
C ALA A 50 5.83 17.60 5.34
N THR A 51 4.55 17.71 4.99
CA THR A 51 3.71 18.86 5.33
C THR A 51 3.60 19.07 6.85
N LEU A 52 3.42 17.98 7.61
CA LEU A 52 3.38 18.06 9.06
C LEU A 52 4.71 18.58 9.65
N ALA A 53 5.84 18.10 9.15
CA ALA A 53 7.16 18.54 9.60
C ALA A 53 7.42 20.02 9.28
N GLU A 54 7.02 20.48 8.10
CA GLU A 54 7.10 21.91 7.72
C GLU A 54 6.24 22.78 8.65
N GLY A 55 5.02 22.35 8.96
CA GLY A 55 4.14 23.09 9.87
C GLY A 55 4.60 23.11 11.33
N LEU A 56 5.40 22.13 11.77
CA LEU A 56 6.03 22.11 13.10
C LEU A 56 7.30 22.97 13.16
N ALA A 57 7.91 23.26 12.01
CA ALA A 57 9.13 24.06 11.90
C ALA A 57 8.88 25.56 11.68
N ALA A 58 7.62 25.95 11.42
CA ALA A 58 7.17 27.33 11.24
C ALA A 58 6.60 27.91 12.55
#